data_AF-A0A9P8PM11-F1
#
_entry.id   AF-A0A9P8PM11-F1
#
_cell.length_a   1.000
_cell.length_b   1.000
_cell.length_c   1.000
_cell.angle_alpha   90.00
_cell.angle_beta   90.00
_cell.angle_gamma   90.00
#
_symmetry.space_group_name_H-M   'P 1'
#
loop_
_entity.id
_entity.type
_entity.pdbx_description
1 polymer ?
#
loop_
_entity_poly.entity_id
_entity_poly.type
_entity_poly.pdbx_seq_one_letter_code
_entity_poly.pdbx_strand_id
1 'polypeptide(L)' 'MAAQYKADILNARAAYVLKRITDKLTGNDFKQFQELDVSSQVDKLIQQATSVENLCQHYIGWCSFW' A
#
# COMPACT_ATOMS: atom_id res chain seq x y z
N MET A 1 -0.94 -22.65 24.66
CA MET A 1 0.11 -21.77 24.09
C MET A 1 -0.01 -21.56 22.58
N ALA A 2 -0.07 -22.60 21.74
CA ALA A 2 -0.11 -22.42 20.27
C ALA A 2 -1.33 -21.61 19.75
N ALA A 3 -2.50 -21.73 20.37
CA ALA A 3 -3.68 -20.95 19.99
C ALA A 3 -3.53 -19.45 20.28
N GLN A 4 -2.96 -19.10 21.44
CA GLN A 4 -2.66 -17.71 21.80
C GLN A 4 -1.66 -17.09 20.81
N TYR A 5 -0.59 -17.81 20.49
CA TYR A 5 0.40 -17.35 19.51
C TYR A 5 -0.21 -17.08 18.13
N LYS A 6 -1.13 -17.94 17.65
CA LYS A 6 -1.86 -17.69 16.39
C LYS A 6 -2.73 -16.43 16.48
N ALA A 7 -3.43 -16.23 17.60
CA ALA A 7 -4.24 -15.03 17.82
C ALA A 7 -3.38 -13.76 17.82
N ASP A 8 -2.21 -13.80 18.45
CA ASP A 8 -1.28 -12.66 18.50
C ASP A 8 -0.76 -12.30 17.10
N ILE A 9 -0.46 -13.29 16.24
CA ILE A 9 -0.08 -13.06 14.84
C ILE A 9 -1.22 -12.37 14.06
N LEU A 10 -2.45 -12.84 14.22
CA LEU A 10 -3.60 -12.26 13.53
C LEU A 10 -3.86 -10.82 13.99
N ASN A 11 -3.75 -10.57 15.30
CA ASN A 11 -3.88 -9.22 15.86
C ASN A 11 -2.78 -8.29 15.36
N ALA A 12 -1.53 -8.75 15.28
CA ALA A 12 -0.44 -7.98 14.71
C ALA A 12 -0.70 -7.61 13.23
N ARG A 13 -1.21 -8.57 12.44
CA ARG A 13 -1.59 -8.31 11.04
C ARG A 13 -2.76 -7.32 10.94
N ALA A 14 -3.77 -7.44 11.80
CA ALA A 14 -4.90 -6.50 11.83
C ALA A 14 -4.44 -5.08 12.17
N ALA A 15 -3.60 -4.92 13.19
CA ALA A 15 -3.03 -3.64 13.57
C ALA A 15 -2.20 -3.02 12.42
N TYR A 16 -1.43 -3.83 11.71
CA TYR A 16 -0.67 -3.37 10.53
C TYR A 16 -1.59 -2.87 9.41
N VAL A 17 -2.68 -3.60 9.11
CA VAL A 17 -3.65 -3.20 8.08
C VAL A 17 -4.32 -1.88 8.46
N LEU A 18 -4.76 -1.73 9.72
CA LEU A 18 -5.35 -0.48 10.20
C LEU A 18 -4.38 0.69 10.08
N LYS A 19 -3.11 0.48 10.48
CA LYS A 19 -2.07 1.50 10.32
C LYS A 19 -1.92 1.94 8.86
N ARG A 20 -1.86 0.99 7.91
CA ARG A 20 -1.77 1.34 6.47
C ARG A 20 -2.98 2.12 5.98
N ILE A 21 -4.18 1.83 6.47
CA ILE A 21 -5.37 2.62 6.12
C ILE A 21 -5.23 4.05 6.64
N THR A 22 -4.80 4.21 7.89
CA THR A 22 -4.52 5.54 8.47
C THR A 22 -3.44 6.28 7.67
N ASP A 23 -2.34 5.61 7.30
CA ASP A 23 -1.26 6.22 6.50
C ASP A 23 -1.78 6.72 5.15
N LYS A 24 -2.67 5.98 4.48
CA LYS A 24 -3.34 6.42 3.24
C LYS A 24 -4.23 7.64 3.42
N LEU A 25 -5.01 7.68 4.50
CA LEU A 25 -5.95 8.77 4.78
C LEU A 25 -5.25 10.06 5.25
N THR A 26 -4.00 9.96 5.71
CA THR A 26 -3.24 11.06 6.30
C THR A 26 -2.06 11.52 5.43
N GLY A 27 -1.93 11.00 4.21
CA GLY A 27 -0.84 11.38 3.30
C GLY A 27 0.54 10.81 3.68
N ASN A 28 0.59 9.77 4.51
CA ASN A 28 1.83 9.14 5.04
C ASN A 28 2.15 7.78 4.40
N ASP A 29 1.45 7.41 3.33
CA ASP A 29 1.53 6.06 2.72
C ASP A 29 2.85 5.81 1.95
N PHE A 30 3.59 6.87 1.62
CA PHE A 30 4.86 6.82 0.91
C PHE A 30 6.02 7.04 1.89
N LYS A 31 6.88 6.03 2.09
CA LYS A 31 7.93 6.02 3.13
C LYS A 31 8.86 7.25 3.19
N GLN A 32 9.10 7.91 2.06
CA GLN A 32 10.01 9.07 1.96
C GLN A 32 9.31 10.41 2.14
N PHE A 33 7.99 10.40 2.32
CA PHE A 33 7.16 11.59 2.41
C PHE A 33 6.27 11.50 3.65
N GLN A 34 5.93 12.65 4.22
CA GLN A 34 5.00 12.76 5.33
C GLN A 34 3.98 13.85 5.02
N GLU A 35 2.76 13.63 5.47
CA GLU A 35 1.64 14.59 5.39
C GLU A 35 1.48 15.20 4.00
N LEU A 36 1.51 14.35 2.96
CA LEU A 36 1.27 14.80 1.59
C LEU A 36 -0.14 15.40 1.49
N ASP A 37 -0.23 16.55 0.82
CA ASP A 37 -1.53 17.07 0.40
C ASP A 37 -2.17 16.15 -0.65
N VAL A 38 -3.47 16.33 -0.85
CA VAL A 38 -4.25 15.47 -1.75
C VAL A 38 -3.71 15.47 -3.17
N SER A 39 -3.32 16.63 -3.72
CA SER A 39 -2.81 16.72 -5.09
C SER A 39 -1.50 15.95 -5.23
N SER A 40 -0.55 16.22 -4.33
CA SER A 40 0.76 15.54 -4.34
C SER A 40 0.64 14.02 -4.14
N GLN A 41 -0.28 13.57 -3.28
CA GLN A 41 -0.54 12.14 -3.08
C GLN A 41 -1.13 11.49 -4.34
N VAL A 42 -2.12 12.13 -4.97
CA VAL A 42 -2.75 11.64 -6.21
C VAL A 42 -1.74 11.57 -7.35
N ASP A 43 -0.91 12.60 -7.53
CA ASP A 43 0.13 12.61 -8.56
C ASP A 43 1.11 11.44 -8.41
N LYS A 44 1.54 11.15 -7.17
CA LYS A 44 2.41 10.00 -6.88
C LYS A 44 1.73 8.66 -7.15
N LEU A 45 0.44 8.54 -6.83
CA LEU A 45 -0.33 7.32 -7.12
C LEU A 45 -0.43 7.09 -8.64
N ILE A 46 -0.68 8.15 -9.41
CA ILE A 46 -0.68 8.07 -10.89
C ILE A 46 0.70 7.65 -11.39
N GLN A 47 1.78 8.29 -10.93
CA GLN A 47 3.15 7.93 -11.33
C GLN A 47 3.47 6.45 -11.06
N GLN A 48 3.05 5.91 -9.92
CA GLN A 48 3.22 4.49 -9.62
C GLN A 48 2.36 3.61 -10.54
N ALA A 49 1.11 3.99 -10.81
CA ALA A 49 0.20 3.23 -11.65
C ALA A 49 0.60 3.23 -13.13
N THR A 50 1.30 4.27 -13.60
CA THR A 50 1.74 4.41 -14.99
C THR A 50 3.22 4.07 -15.20
N SER A 51 3.95 3.72 -14.15
CA SER A 51 5.37 3.34 -14.24
C SER A 51 5.52 2.03 -15.02
N VAL A 52 6.34 2.06 -16.07
CA VAL A 52 6.64 0.88 -16.89
C VAL A 52 7.29 -0.21 -16.05
N GLU A 53 8.14 0.16 -15.08
CA GLU A 53 8.80 -0.75 -14.15
C GLU A 53 7.81 -1.48 -13.24
N ASN A 54 6.69 -0.85 -12.87
CA ASN A 54 5.62 -1.51 -12.13
C ASN A 54 4.75 -2.35 -13.07
N LEU A 55 4.36 -1.80 -14.21
CA LEU A 55 3.46 -2.44 -15.17
C LEU A 55 4.05 -3.74 -15.75
N CYS A 56 5.36 -3.79 -15.99
CA CYS A 56 6.03 -4.97 -16.55
C CYS A 56 6.15 -6.15 -15.57
N GLN A 57 5.94 -5.92 -14.27
CA GLN A 57 5.93 -6.95 -13.23
C GLN A 57 4.54 -7.55 -13.01
N HIS A 58 3.49 -6.97 -13.58
CA HIS A 58 2.15 -7.53 -13.48
C HIS A 58 2.08 -8.90 -14.16
N TYR A 59 1.20 -9.75 -13.62
CA TYR A 59 0.85 -11.01 -14.27
C TYR A 59 0.35 -10.76 -15.70
N ILE A 60 0.78 -11.57 -16.67
CA ILE A 60 0.50 -11.33 -18.09
C ILE A 60 -1.00 -11.21 -18.42
N GLY A 61 -1.86 -11.98 -17.73
CA GLY A 61 -3.31 -11.92 -17.92
C GLY A 61 -3.99 -10.69 -17.31
N TRP A 62 -3.25 -9.83 -16.61
CA TRP A 62 -3.73 -8.52 -16.17
C TRP A 62 -3.81 -7.51 -17.34
N CYS A 63 -3.10 -7.78 -18.44
CA CYS A 63 -3.10 -6.95 -19.64
C CYS A 63 -2.74 -5.46 -19.39
N SER A 64 -1.61 -5.19 -18.71
CA SER A 64 -1.09 -3.83 -18.47
C SER A 64 -0.83 -2.98 -19.73
N PHE A 65 -0.95 -3.58 -20.91
CA PHE A 65 -0.70 -2.97 -22.23
C PHE A 65 -2.00 -2.59 -22.96
N TRP A 66 -3.16 -2.66 -22.29
CA TRP A 66 -4.47 -2.25 -22.80
C TRP A 66 -4.87 -0.86 -22.31
#